data_AF-A0A3C1ZTV9-F1
#
_entry.id   AF-A0A3C1ZTV9-F1
#
_cell.length_a   1.000
_cell.length_b   1.000
_cell.length_c   1.000
_cell.angle_alpha   90.00
_cell.angle_beta   90.00
_cell.angle_gamma   90.00
#
_symmetry.space_group_name_H-M   'P 1'
#
loop_
_entity.id
_entity.type
_entity.pdbx_description
1 polymer ?
#
loop_
_entity_poly.entity_id
_entity_poly.type
_entity_poly.pdbx_seq_one_letter_code
_entity_poly.pdbx_strand_id
1 'polypeptide(L)'
;MKNRYFNYLFLAMLGLGLALPAAAQIKLEVLGSVTAPGDFDDGGTEIIAYDPETQQIFSTNGSTKSLDIYDVSDPTSITLVKSVEFGDLGDAAQSVSFSNGIVAVALGADNTQDNGKVAFYDTDGLLLSSVE
;
A
#
# COMPACT_ATOMS: atom_id res chain seq x y z
N MET A 1 -80.94 8.54 18.65
CA MET A 1 -81.50 9.75 17.99
C MET A 1 -80.37 10.74 17.75
N LYS A 2 -80.11 11.08 16.47
CA LYS A 2 -79.66 12.39 15.92
C LYS A 2 -78.41 13.06 16.53
N ASN A 3 -77.40 13.57 15.84
CA ASN A 3 -77.08 13.92 14.45
C ASN A 3 -75.54 14.18 14.47
N ARG A 4 -74.70 13.62 13.60
CA ARG A 4 -74.36 14.12 12.26
C ARG A 4 -74.03 15.62 12.19
N TYR A 5 -72.75 15.93 12.39
CA TYR A 5 -72.02 17.11 11.90
C TYR A 5 -70.58 16.64 11.64
N PHE A 6 -69.78 17.09 10.68
CA PHE A 6 -69.94 17.78 9.40
C PHE A 6 -68.49 17.74 8.85
N ASN A 7 -68.27 17.23 7.64
CA ASN A 7 -66.95 17.19 7.02
C ASN A 7 -66.42 18.62 6.74
N TYR A 8 -65.10 18.79 6.76
CA TYR A 8 -64.24 19.32 5.68
C TYR A 8 -63.07 20.19 6.20
N LEU A 9 -61.94 20.01 5.51
CA LEU A 9 -60.62 20.63 5.67
C LEU A 9 -59.69 20.04 6.75
N PHE A 10 -59.16 18.84 6.46
CA PHE A 10 -57.73 18.64 6.70
C PHE A 10 -57.04 18.76 5.34
N LEU A 11 -56.33 19.87 5.16
CA LEU A 11 -55.57 20.20 3.97
C LEU A 11 -54.39 19.22 3.89
N ALA A 12 -54.42 18.32 2.91
CA ALA A 12 -53.25 17.55 2.51
C ALA A 12 -52.50 18.34 1.44
N MET A 13 -51.26 18.76 1.71
CA MET A 13 -50.23 18.86 0.68
C MET A 13 -48.84 18.64 1.28
N LEU A 14 -48.33 17.44 1.01
CA LEU A 14 -46.99 17.10 0.55
C LEU A 14 -45.82 17.86 1.18
N GLY A 15 -45.25 17.27 2.22
CA GLY A 15 -43.80 17.36 2.41
C GLY A 15 -43.14 16.71 1.21
N LEU A 16 -42.62 17.51 0.28
CA LEU A 16 -41.69 17.05 -0.73
C LEU A 16 -40.42 16.64 0.02
N GLY A 17 -40.32 15.37 0.40
CA GLY A 17 -39.10 14.79 0.92
C GLY A 17 -38.04 14.89 -0.17
N LEU A 18 -37.22 15.93 -0.11
CA LEU A 18 -35.96 15.97 -0.83
C LEU A 18 -35.12 14.81 -0.29
N ALA A 19 -35.15 13.68 -0.99
CA ALA A 19 -34.16 12.64 -0.80
C ALA A 19 -32.83 13.25 -1.23
N LEU A 20 -32.06 13.74 -0.26
CA LEU A 20 -30.66 14.05 -0.48
C LEU A 20 -30.01 12.76 -1.00
N PRO A 21 -29.24 12.80 -2.09
CA PRO A 21 -28.52 11.61 -2.51
C PRO A 21 -27.66 11.16 -1.34
N ALA A 22 -27.82 9.89 -0.94
CA ALA A 22 -26.91 9.29 0.02
C ALA A 22 -25.50 9.48 -0.52
N ALA A 23 -24.62 10.12 0.26
CA ALA A 23 -23.22 10.26 -0.12
C ALA A 23 -22.69 8.85 -0.39
N ALA A 24 -22.01 8.66 -1.53
CA ALA A 24 -21.37 7.39 -1.83
C ALA A 24 -20.37 7.09 -0.69
N GLN A 25 -20.70 6.10 0.14
CA GLN A 25 -19.88 5.74 1.27
C GLN A 25 -18.85 4.71 0.80
N ILE A 26 -17.57 5.08 0.82
CA ILE A 26 -16.48 4.12 0.63
C ILE A 26 -16.33 3.34 1.93
N LYS A 27 -16.52 2.02 1.87
CA LYS A 27 -16.23 1.10 2.97
C LYS A 27 -14.86 0.48 2.71
N LEU A 28 -13.95 0.63 3.67
CA LEU A 28 -12.64 -0.03 3.65
C LEU A 28 -12.66 -1.17 4.68
N GLU A 29 -12.22 -2.33 4.26
CA GLU A 29 -11.97 -3.48 5.13
C GLU A 29 -10.52 -3.90 4.95
N VAL A 30 -9.83 -4.12 6.07
CA VAL A 30 -8.46 -4.62 6.06
C VAL A 30 -8.51 -6.11 5.72
N LEU A 31 -7.83 -6.51 4.65
CA LEU A 31 -7.75 -7.92 4.24
C LEU A 31 -6.68 -8.69 5.04
N GLY A 32 -5.56 -8.04 5.33
CA GLY A 32 -4.50 -8.61 6.14
C GLY A 32 -3.41 -7.61 6.49
N SER A 33 -2.45 -8.07 7.27
CA SER A 33 -1.28 -7.33 7.72
C SER A 33 -0.15 -8.31 8.02
N VAL A 34 1.09 -7.86 7.87
CA VAL A 34 2.30 -8.62 8.19
C VAL A 34 3.27 -7.70 8.93
N THR A 35 4.05 -8.27 9.84
CA THR A 35 5.14 -7.54 10.51
C THR A 35 6.40 -7.67 9.67
N ALA A 36 6.98 -6.53 9.28
CA ALA A 36 8.25 -6.50 8.57
C ALA A 36 9.40 -7.01 9.47
N PRO A 37 10.45 -7.62 8.91
CA PRO A 37 11.68 -7.93 9.62
C PRO A 37 12.35 -6.69 10.21
N GLY A 38 13.05 -6.87 11.33
CA GLY A 38 13.80 -5.81 12.00
C GLY A 38 13.09 -5.21 13.21
N ASP A 39 13.77 -4.27 13.85
CA ASP A 39 13.28 -3.55 15.02
C ASP A 39 12.52 -2.28 14.57
N PHE A 40 11.30 -2.11 15.09
CA PHE A 40 10.39 -1.03 14.71
C PHE A 40 10.95 0.39 14.94
N ASP A 41 11.77 0.56 15.98
CA ASP A 41 12.36 1.87 16.31
C ASP A 41 13.53 2.25 15.38
N ASP A 42 14.10 1.27 14.68
CA ASP A 42 15.22 1.45 13.73
C ASP A 42 14.74 1.58 12.27
N GLY A 43 13.43 1.50 12.03
CA GLY A 43 12.79 1.59 10.72
C GLY A 43 11.81 0.45 10.45
N GLY A 44 11.68 0.07 9.18
CA GLY A 44 10.79 -1.00 8.74
C GLY A 44 10.35 -0.77 7.30
N THR A 45 9.17 -1.27 6.92
CA THR A 45 8.56 -0.96 5.62
C THR A 45 8.34 0.54 5.46
N GLU A 46 8.88 1.13 4.39
CA GLU A 46 8.70 2.57 4.09
C GLU A 46 8.03 2.80 2.72
N ILE A 47 8.59 2.27 1.64
CA ILE A 47 8.13 2.46 0.27
C ILE A 47 7.92 1.10 -0.37
N ILE A 48 6.81 0.93 -1.10
CA ILE A 48 6.49 -0.32 -1.80
C ILE A 48 6.33 -0.14 -3.31
N ALA A 49 6.65 -1.19 -4.06
CA ALA A 49 6.24 -1.40 -5.44
C ALA A 49 5.47 -2.74 -5.54
N TYR A 50 4.53 -2.84 -6.48
CA TYR A 50 3.68 -4.02 -6.64
C TYR A 50 3.82 -4.60 -8.04
N ASP A 51 4.05 -5.90 -8.14
CA ASP A 51 3.94 -6.68 -9.37
C ASP A 51 2.54 -7.29 -9.47
N PRO A 52 1.68 -6.84 -10.41
CA PRO A 52 0.35 -7.40 -10.58
C PRO A 52 0.33 -8.79 -11.21
N GLU A 53 1.40 -9.24 -11.88
CA GLU A 53 1.44 -10.56 -12.53
C GLU A 53 1.70 -11.67 -11.53
N THR A 54 2.70 -11.48 -10.65
CA THR A 54 3.08 -12.45 -9.61
C THR A 54 2.43 -12.18 -8.25
N GLN A 55 1.74 -11.04 -8.11
CA GLN A 55 1.14 -10.56 -6.86
C GLN A 55 2.18 -10.43 -5.74
N GLN A 56 3.35 -9.89 -6.09
CA GLN A 56 4.42 -9.61 -5.14
C GLN A 56 4.47 -8.13 -4.77
N ILE A 57 4.80 -7.86 -3.51
CA ILE A 57 5.17 -6.54 -3.01
C ILE A 57 6.68 -6.51 -2.79
N PHE A 58 7.34 -5.51 -3.37
CA PHE A 58 8.73 -5.16 -3.10
C PHE A 58 8.73 -3.98 -2.13
N SER A 59 9.16 -4.21 -0.89
CA SER A 59 9.17 -3.23 0.19
C SER A 59 10.59 -2.83 0.52
N THR A 60 10.89 -1.54 0.54
CA THR A 60 12.11 -1.06 1.20
C THR A 60 12.00 -1.32 2.69
N ASN A 61 13.11 -1.68 3.34
CA ASN A 61 13.19 -1.88 4.77
C ASN A 61 14.36 -1.06 5.36
N GLY A 62 14.04 0.01 6.07
CA GLY A 62 15.03 0.90 6.70
C GLY A 62 15.77 0.26 7.88
N SER A 63 15.12 -0.65 8.62
CA SER A 63 15.69 -1.31 9.79
C SER A 63 16.76 -2.33 9.40
N THR A 64 16.45 -3.19 8.42
CA THR A 64 17.37 -4.23 7.95
C THR A 64 18.23 -3.80 6.77
N LYS A 65 18.04 -2.58 6.25
CA LYS A 65 18.69 -2.07 5.02
C LYS A 65 18.57 -3.07 3.86
N SER A 66 17.34 -3.48 3.59
CA SER A 66 17.05 -4.52 2.62
C SER A 66 15.84 -4.21 1.74
N LEU A 67 15.73 -4.96 0.64
CA LEU A 67 14.50 -5.10 -0.12
C LEU A 67 13.79 -6.38 0.33
N ASP A 68 12.65 -6.22 0.99
CA ASP A 68 11.77 -7.35 1.35
C ASP A 68 10.81 -7.65 0.20
N ILE A 69 10.70 -8.92 -0.15
CA ILE A 69 9.81 -9.44 -1.19
C ILE A 69 8.71 -10.23 -0.50
N TYR A 70 7.47 -9.77 -0.60
CA TYR A 70 6.30 -10.43 -0.03
C TYR A 70 5.43 -11.02 -1.13
N ASP A 71 4.94 -12.23 -0.93
CA ASP A 71 3.82 -12.78 -1.69
C ASP A 71 2.52 -12.32 -1.03
N VAL A 72 1.67 -11.64 -1.81
CA VAL A 72 0.35 -11.14 -1.40
C VAL A 72 -0.78 -11.70 -2.27
N SER A 73 -0.54 -12.84 -2.94
CA SER A 73 -1.55 -13.55 -3.75
C SER A 73 -2.79 -13.93 -2.95
N ASP A 74 -2.61 -14.30 -1.68
CA ASP A 74 -3.65 -14.30 -0.65
C ASP A 74 -3.40 -13.15 0.34
N PRO A 75 -4.13 -12.03 0.24
CA PRO A 75 -3.93 -10.89 1.13
C PRO A 75 -4.33 -11.16 2.58
N THR A 76 -4.98 -12.29 2.88
CA THR A 76 -5.27 -12.74 4.26
C THR A 76 -4.14 -13.58 4.85
N SER A 77 -3.19 -14.02 4.01
CA SER A 77 -2.03 -14.85 4.38
C SER A 77 -0.76 -14.38 3.67
N ILE A 78 -0.36 -13.15 3.96
CA ILE A 78 0.86 -12.54 3.40
C ILE A 78 2.10 -13.28 3.91
N THR A 79 3.04 -13.60 3.01
CA THR A 79 4.30 -14.28 3.37
C THR A 79 5.52 -13.52 2.89
N LEU A 80 6.56 -13.45 3.73
CA LEU A 80 7.87 -12.97 3.32
C LEU A 80 8.56 -14.07 2.50
N VAL A 81 8.83 -13.79 1.23
CA VAL A 81 9.53 -14.70 0.31
C VAL A 81 11.04 -14.59 0.53
N LYS A 82 11.56 -13.36 0.60
CA LYS A 82 13.00 -13.09 0.69
C LYS A 82 13.27 -11.67 1.19
N SER A 83 14.37 -11.50 1.90
CA SER A 83 14.97 -10.19 2.18
C SER A 83 16.32 -10.11 1.48
N VAL A 84 16.55 -9.03 0.73
CA VAL A 84 17.79 -8.76 -0.01
C VAL A 84 18.51 -7.59 0.62
N GLU A 85 19.49 -7.86 1.48
CA GLU A 85 20.32 -6.82 2.10
C GLU A 85 21.15 -6.09 1.03
N PHE A 86 21.26 -4.76 1.14
CA PHE A 86 21.97 -3.96 0.14
C PHE A 86 23.49 -4.08 0.24
N GLY A 87 24.02 -4.33 1.45
CA GLY A 87 25.47 -4.47 1.69
C GLY A 87 26.27 -3.29 1.13
N ASP A 88 27.35 -3.58 0.40
CA ASP A 88 28.25 -2.56 -0.16
C ASP A 88 27.65 -1.76 -1.34
N LEU A 89 26.39 -2.02 -1.74
CA LEU A 89 25.73 -1.24 -2.77
C LEU A 89 25.40 0.18 -2.28
N GLY A 90 25.05 0.34 -1.01
CA GLY A 90 24.70 1.61 -0.40
C GLY A 90 23.95 1.43 0.91
N ASP A 91 23.53 2.58 1.46
CA ASP A 91 22.74 2.67 2.68
C ASP A 91 21.25 2.34 2.42
N ALA A 92 20.35 2.76 3.31
CA ALA A 92 18.92 2.54 3.18
C ALA A 92 18.34 3.04 1.84
N ALA A 93 17.39 2.25 1.32
CA ALA A 93 16.69 2.59 0.09
C ALA A 93 15.83 3.84 0.26
N GLN A 94 15.86 4.70 -0.74
CA GLN A 94 15.10 5.95 -0.82
C GLN A 94 13.91 5.84 -1.77
N SER A 95 13.87 4.80 -2.61
CA SER A 95 12.75 4.51 -3.50
C SER A 95 12.83 3.10 -4.06
N VAL A 96 11.69 2.53 -4.42
CA VAL A 96 11.57 1.29 -5.18
C VAL A 96 10.51 1.44 -6.27
N SER A 97 10.76 0.87 -7.44
CA SER A 97 9.80 0.79 -8.53
C SER A 97 9.90 -0.56 -9.24
N PHE A 98 8.77 -1.03 -9.77
CA PHE A 98 8.69 -2.26 -10.55
C PHE A 98 8.18 -1.96 -11.96
N SER A 99 8.83 -2.54 -12.97
CA SER A 99 8.37 -2.51 -14.35
C SER A 99 8.95 -3.68 -15.15
N ASN A 100 8.10 -4.38 -15.90
CA ASN A 100 8.50 -5.42 -16.86
C ASN A 100 9.47 -6.47 -16.28
N GLY A 101 9.18 -6.98 -15.07
CA GLY A 101 10.01 -8.00 -14.41
C GLY A 101 11.28 -7.47 -13.75
N ILE A 102 11.48 -6.14 -13.71
CA ILE A 102 12.65 -5.49 -13.11
C ILE A 102 12.22 -4.66 -11.91
N VAL A 103 12.96 -4.79 -10.81
CA VAL A 103 12.83 -3.96 -9.61
C VAL A 103 14.01 -3.00 -9.55
N ALA A 104 13.74 -1.70 -9.61
CA ALA A 104 14.75 -0.67 -9.44
C ALA A 104 14.68 -0.09 -8.03
N VAL A 105 15.79 -0.11 -7.31
CA VAL A 105 15.91 0.41 -5.94
C VAL A 105 16.94 1.54 -5.93
N ALA A 106 16.51 2.74 -5.52
CA ALA A 106 17.42 3.86 -5.30
C ALA A 106 17.99 3.78 -3.89
N LEU A 107 19.32 3.75 -3.76
CA LEU A 107 20.06 3.59 -2.51
C LEU A 107 20.82 4.87 -2.21
N GLY A 108 20.76 5.32 -0.96
CA GLY A 108 21.66 6.35 -0.46
C GLY A 108 23.11 5.84 -0.43
N ALA A 109 24.09 6.75 -0.43
CA ALA A 109 25.46 6.38 -0.12
C ALA A 109 25.67 6.39 1.40
N ASP A 110 26.57 5.55 1.91
CA ASP A 110 26.95 5.52 3.33
C ASP A 110 27.47 6.87 3.82
N ASN A 111 28.25 7.53 2.97
CA ASN A 111 28.59 8.92 3.12
C ASN A 111 27.57 9.76 2.35
N THR A 112 26.80 10.57 3.08
CA THR A 112 25.71 11.38 2.53
C THR A 112 26.15 12.47 1.55
N GLN A 113 27.46 12.69 1.39
CA GLN A 113 28.04 13.60 0.41
C GLN A 113 28.44 12.91 -0.90
N ASP A 114 28.48 11.59 -0.93
CA ASP A 114 28.82 10.81 -2.12
C ASP A 114 27.57 10.53 -2.96
N ASN A 115 27.75 10.12 -4.21
CA ASN A 115 26.64 9.74 -5.08
C ASN A 115 25.98 8.45 -4.59
N GLY A 116 24.65 8.44 -4.55
CA GLY A 116 23.88 7.21 -4.37
C GLY A 116 23.92 6.31 -5.60
N LYS A 117 23.24 5.17 -5.53
CA LYS A 117 23.15 4.21 -6.65
C LYS A 117 21.71 3.83 -6.94
N VAL A 118 21.45 3.40 -8.16
CA VAL A 118 20.25 2.62 -8.50
C VAL A 118 20.67 1.19 -8.77
N ALA A 119 20.18 0.27 -7.95
CA ALA A 119 20.36 -1.17 -8.14
C ALA A 119 19.14 -1.76 -8.84
N PHE A 120 19.38 -2.61 -9.85
CA PHE A 120 18.34 -3.32 -10.59
C PHE A 120 18.36 -4.79 -10.21
N TYR A 121 17.23 -5.30 -9.79
CA TYR A 121 17.02 -6.70 -9.44
C TYR A 121 15.96 -7.33 -10.37
N ASP A 122 15.98 -8.65 -10.50
CA ASP A 122 14.79 -9.39 -10.94
C ASP A 122 13.79 -9.56 -9.78
N THR A 123 12.63 -10.17 -10.07
CA THR A 123 11.56 -10.40 -9.09
C THR A 123 11.92 -11.41 -8.00
N ASP A 124 12.95 -12.23 -8.20
CA ASP A 124 13.48 -13.16 -7.19
C ASP A 124 14.55 -12.51 -6.30
N GLY A 125 14.82 -11.22 -6.52
CA GLY A 125 15.79 -10.44 -5.76
C GLY A 125 17.24 -10.76 -6.11
N LEU A 126 17.51 -11.24 -7.33
CA LEU A 126 18.87 -11.35 -7.86
C LEU A 126 19.31 -10.00 -8.41
N LEU A 127 20.47 -9.50 -7.97
CA LEU A 127 21.06 -8.29 -8.52
C LEU A 127 21.47 -8.52 -9.99
N LEU A 128 20.95 -7.68 -10.88
CA LEU A 128 21.23 -7.70 -12.31
C LEU A 128 22.33 -6.69 -12.68
N SER A 129 22.22 -5.46 -12.17
CA SER A 129 23.18 -4.38 -12.41
C SER A 129 22.98 -3.24 -11.42
N SER A 130 23.91 -2.28 -11.42
CA SER A 130 23.74 -1.00 -10.72
C SER A 130 24.37 0.14 -11.51
N VAL A 131 23.88 1.35 -11.27
CA VAL A 131 24.40 2.61 -11.83
C VAL A 131 24.54 3.66 -10.73
N GLU A 132 25.50 4.57 -10.90
CA GLU A 132 25.76 5.74 -10.05
C GLU A 132 25.46 7.02 -10.82
#